data_AF-A0A259Y0F3-F1
#
_entry.id   AF-A0A259Y0F3-F1
#
_cell.length_a   1.000
_cell.length_b   1.000
_cell.length_c   1.000
_cell.angle_alpha   90.00
_cell.angle_beta   90.00
_cell.angle_gamma   90.00
#
_symmetry.space_group_name_H-M   'P 1'
#
loop_
_entity.id
_entity.type
_entity.pdbx_description
1 polymer ?
#
loop_
_entity_poly.entity_id
_entity_poly.type
_entity_poly.pdbx_seq_one_letter_code
_entity_poly.pdbx_strand_id
1 'polypeptide(L)'
;MSITPTVDKDTVIARARAAIENRTKYIESLFDAAQASAAAREKVAEATRAAEHANAEHAAAYKEAIDAGWTVAELTGSGLTAPTPVGKKTSRASKRVTGRSTPRRRVGAENTAGPDPQHDAASSTAPDAPTEPQSSPATAH
;
A
#
# COMPACT_ATOMS: atom_id res chain seq x y z
N MET A 1 -4.26 19.08 58.94
CA MET A 1 -2.81 18.87 58.71
C MET A 1 -2.64 18.50 57.24
N SER A 2 -1.92 19.33 56.48
CA SER A 2 -1.76 19.16 55.03
C SER A 2 -0.48 18.36 54.77
N ILE A 3 -0.61 17.13 54.27
CA ILE A 3 0.55 16.30 53.92
C ILE A 3 0.95 16.70 52.50
N THR A 4 2.01 17.49 52.35
CA THR A 4 2.64 17.72 51.06
C THR A 4 3.38 16.44 50.64
N PRO A 5 3.07 15.83 49.49
CA PRO A 5 3.80 14.67 49.03
C PRO A 5 5.21 15.09 48.63
N THR A 6 6.20 14.66 49.40
CA THR A 6 7.61 14.80 49.04
C THR A 6 7.92 13.75 47.98
N VAL A 7 8.11 14.18 46.73
CA VAL A 7 8.48 13.27 45.64
C VAL A 7 9.99 13.07 45.67
N ASP A 8 10.43 11.83 45.87
CA ASP A 8 11.84 11.46 45.80
C ASP A 8 12.36 11.51 44.35
N LYS A 9 13.32 12.39 44.10
CA LYS A 9 13.87 12.67 42.77
C LYS A 9 14.54 11.45 42.16
N ASP A 10 15.26 10.66 42.96
CA ASP A 10 16.03 9.52 42.45
C ASP A 10 15.11 8.39 42.00
N THR A 11 14.04 8.14 42.76
CA THR A 11 12.98 7.20 42.36
C THR A 11 12.30 7.62 41.05
N VAL A 12 12.02 8.92 40.86
CA VAL A 12 11.41 9.42 39.61
C VAL A 12 12.35 9.22 38.42
N ILE A 13 13.64 9.51 38.58
CA ILE A 13 14.65 9.33 37.51
C ILE A 13 14.82 7.84 37.17
N ALA A 14 14.91 6.97 38.18
CA ALA A 14 15.02 5.52 37.95
C ALA A 14 13.80 4.97 37.20
N ARG A 15 12.59 5.38 37.60
CA ARG A 15 11.35 5.02 36.91
C ARG A 15 11.30 5.54 35.47
N ALA A 16 11.76 6.77 35.24
CA ALA A 16 11.82 7.34 33.89
C ALA A 16 12.79 6.56 32.99
N ARG A 17 13.96 6.17 33.51
CA ARG A 17 14.93 5.34 32.78
C ARG A 17 14.37 3.97 32.42
N ALA A 18 13.74 3.29 33.38
CA ALA A 18 13.10 2.00 33.13
C ALA A 18 11.96 2.10 32.10
N ALA A 19 11.18 3.19 32.14
CA ALA A 19 10.14 3.44 31.14
C ALA A 19 10.72 3.68 29.73
N ILE A 20 11.84 4.40 29.62
CA ILE A 20 12.54 4.61 28.34
C ILE A 20 13.06 3.27 27.81
N GLU A 21 13.72 2.46 28.64
CA GLU A 21 14.24 1.15 28.24
C GLU A 21 13.13 0.23 27.72
N ASN A 22 12.00 0.16 28.43
CA ASN A 22 10.85 -0.63 27.99
C ASN A 22 10.28 -0.11 26.66
N ARG A 23 10.20 1.21 26.47
CA ARG A 23 9.75 1.79 25.19
C ARG A 23 10.70 1.43 24.05
N THR A 24 12.01 1.45 24.28
CA THR A 24 13.00 1.05 23.27
C THR A 24 12.81 -0.41 22.85
N LYS A 25 12.65 -1.33 23.81
CA LYS A 25 12.39 -2.76 23.52
C LYS A 25 11.12 -2.96 22.66
N TYR A 26 10.06 -2.21 22.94
CA TYR A 26 8.85 -2.28 22.12
C TYR A 26 9.06 -1.75 20.70
N ILE A 27 9.83 -0.68 20.53
CA ILE A 27 10.14 -0.11 19.21
C ILE A 27 10.96 -1.11 18.38
N GLU A 28 11.95 -1.76 18.97
CA GLU A 28 12.75 -2.81 18.31
C GLU A 28 11.84 -3.98 17.87
N SER A 29 11.02 -4.51 18.79
CA SER A 29 10.08 -5.58 18.46
C SER A 29 9.08 -5.20 17.37
N LEU A 30 8.60 -3.95 17.35
CA LEU A 30 7.72 -3.46 16.28
C LEU A 30 8.43 -3.37 14.94
N PHE A 31 9.70 -2.97 14.93
CA PHE A 31 10.50 -2.92 13.71
C PHE A 31 10.73 -4.32 13.14
N ASP A 32 11.13 -5.27 13.98
CA ASP A 32 11.31 -6.67 13.59
C ASP A 32 10.00 -7.27 13.05
N ALA A 33 8.88 -7.02 13.73
CA ALA A 33 7.57 -7.46 13.29
C ALA A 33 7.14 -6.81 11.96
N ALA A 34 7.45 -5.53 11.75
CA ALA A 34 7.17 -4.83 10.50
C ALA A 34 7.98 -5.41 9.33
N GLN A 35 9.27 -5.69 9.54
CA GLN A 35 10.12 -6.34 8.54
C GLN A 35 9.62 -7.75 8.22
N ALA A 36 9.30 -8.55 9.25
CA ALA A 36 8.75 -9.89 9.06
C ALA A 36 7.43 -9.85 8.29
N SER A 37 6.55 -8.88 8.60
CA SER A 37 5.30 -8.69 7.86
C SER A 37 5.53 -8.28 6.41
N ALA A 38 6.53 -7.44 6.12
CA ALA A 38 6.85 -7.03 4.76
C ALA A 38 7.36 -8.22 3.92
N ALA A 39 8.32 -8.97 4.46
CA ALA A 39 8.85 -10.17 3.82
C ALA A 39 7.77 -11.25 3.58
N ALA A 40 6.85 -11.44 4.53
CA ALA A 40 5.73 -12.37 4.35
C ALA A 40 4.80 -11.93 3.21
N ARG A 41 4.50 -10.64 3.09
CA ARG A 41 3.66 -10.11 2.00
C ARG A 41 4.33 -10.28 0.64
N GLU A 42 5.63 -10.10 0.56
CA GLU A 42 6.40 -10.32 -0.67
C GLU A 42 6.33 -11.77 -1.12
N LYS A 43 6.55 -12.73 -0.21
CA LYS A 43 6.42 -14.17 -0.50
C LYS A 43 5.02 -14.55 -0.97
N VAL A 44 3.98 -13.97 -0.35
CA VAL A 44 2.59 -14.20 -0.77
C VAL A 44 2.35 -13.61 -2.16
N ALA A 45 2.85 -12.41 -2.45
CA ALA A 45 2.71 -11.79 -3.75
C ALA A 45 3.41 -12.60 -4.85
N GLU A 46 4.62 -13.09 -4.60
CA GLU A 46 5.35 -13.96 -5.53
C GLU A 46 4.60 -15.28 -5.78
N ALA A 47 4.17 -15.96 -4.72
CA ALA A 47 3.38 -17.19 -4.83
C ALA A 47 2.07 -16.97 -5.60
N THR A 48 1.43 -15.82 -5.40
CA THR A 48 0.21 -15.45 -6.13
C THR A 48 0.49 -15.25 -7.60
N ARG A 49 1.55 -14.52 -7.97
CA ARG A 49 1.94 -14.36 -9.39
C ARG A 49 2.28 -15.71 -10.04
N ALA A 50 2.99 -16.59 -9.34
CA ALA A 50 3.31 -17.92 -9.84
C ALA A 50 2.04 -18.77 -10.08
N ALA A 51 1.10 -18.73 -9.13
CA ALA A 51 -0.19 -19.42 -9.28
C ALA A 51 -1.03 -18.85 -10.43
N GLU A 52 -1.04 -17.53 -10.60
CA GLU A 52 -1.71 -16.87 -11.73
C GLU A 52 -1.09 -17.28 -13.07
N HIS A 53 0.24 -17.35 -13.16
CA HIS A 53 0.94 -17.82 -14.36
C HIS A 53 0.58 -19.27 -14.69
N ALA A 54 0.67 -20.17 -13.72
CA ALA A 54 0.31 -21.58 -13.91
C ALA A 54 -1.17 -21.75 -14.32
N ASN A 55 -2.07 -20.94 -13.75
CA ASN A 55 -3.48 -20.96 -14.16
C ASN A 55 -3.70 -20.39 -15.56
N ALA A 56 -2.90 -19.39 -15.98
CA ALA A 56 -2.94 -18.86 -17.34
C ALA A 56 -2.44 -19.89 -18.37
N GLU A 57 -1.35 -20.60 -18.07
CA GLU A 57 -0.85 -21.70 -18.89
C GLU A 57 -1.87 -22.85 -18.98
N HIS A 58 -2.46 -23.23 -17.85
CA HIS A 58 -3.53 -24.23 -17.83
C HIS A 58 -4.75 -23.77 -18.65
N ALA A 59 -5.10 -22.49 -18.61
CA ALA A 59 -6.18 -21.95 -19.43
C ALA A 59 -5.84 -21.93 -20.93
N ALA A 60 -4.60 -21.62 -21.29
CA ALA A 60 -4.14 -21.69 -22.67
C ALA A 60 -4.17 -23.13 -23.18
N ALA A 61 -3.61 -24.09 -22.44
CA ALA A 61 -3.62 -25.51 -22.81
C ALA A 61 -5.05 -26.07 -22.92
N TYR A 62 -5.93 -25.68 -22.00
CA TYR A 62 -7.34 -26.08 -22.07
C TYR A 62 -8.01 -25.54 -23.34
N LYS A 63 -7.74 -24.28 -23.70
CA LYS A 63 -8.25 -23.68 -24.93
C LYS A 63 -7.69 -24.38 -26.18
N GLU A 64 -6.40 -24.68 -26.21
CA GLU A 64 -5.78 -25.41 -27.32
C GLU A 64 -6.40 -26.80 -27.51
N ALA A 65 -6.75 -27.50 -26.43
CA ALA A 65 -7.46 -28.78 -26.53
C ALA A 65 -8.85 -28.62 -27.16
N ILE A 66 -9.59 -27.57 -26.78
CA ILE A 66 -10.89 -27.24 -27.39
C ILE A 66 -10.72 -26.89 -28.88
N ASP A 67 -9.72 -26.06 -29.21
CA ASP A 67 -9.42 -25.67 -30.59
C ASP A 67 -8.97 -26.87 -31.45
N ALA A 68 -8.33 -27.88 -30.83
CA ALA A 68 -7.98 -29.17 -31.44
C ALA A 68 -9.17 -30.14 -31.59
N GLY A 69 -10.37 -29.74 -31.17
CA GLY A 69 -11.61 -30.50 -31.36
C GLY A 69 -12.05 -31.35 -30.16
N TRP A 70 -11.37 -31.26 -29.01
CA TRP A 70 -11.87 -31.89 -27.79
C TRP A 70 -13.07 -31.12 -27.24
N THR A 71 -14.08 -31.83 -26.77
CA THR A 71 -15.22 -31.18 -26.10
C THR A 71 -14.95 -31.00 -24.60
N VAL A 72 -15.61 -30.00 -24.01
CA VAL A 72 -15.58 -29.77 -22.55
C VAL A 72 -16.02 -31.02 -21.77
N ALA A 73 -16.99 -31.77 -22.29
CA ALA A 73 -17.49 -33.00 -21.66
C ALA A 73 -16.42 -34.11 -21.65
N GLU A 74 -15.60 -34.21 -22.70
CA GLU A 74 -14.52 -35.18 -22.76
C GLU A 74 -13.36 -34.80 -21.85
N LEU A 75 -12.98 -33.51 -21.79
CA LEU A 75 -11.94 -33.03 -20.87
C LEU A 75 -12.35 -33.23 -19.41
N THR A 76 -13.57 -32.86 -19.06
CA THR A 76 -14.10 -33.06 -17.70
C THR A 76 -14.33 -34.54 -17.38
N GLY A 77 -14.77 -35.34 -18.35
CA GLY A 77 -14.89 -36.80 -18.22
C GLY A 77 -13.53 -37.50 -18.02
N SER A 78 -12.44 -36.89 -18.47
CA SER A 78 -11.07 -37.36 -18.25
C SER A 78 -10.50 -36.99 -16.87
N GLY A 79 -11.26 -36.26 -16.06
CA GLY A 79 -10.81 -35.75 -14.75
C GLY A 79 -10.03 -34.44 -14.84
N LEU A 80 -9.93 -33.81 -16.01
CA LEU A 80 -9.33 -32.47 -16.14
C LEU A 80 -10.37 -31.42 -15.73
N THR A 81 -10.09 -30.72 -14.63
CA THR A 81 -10.91 -29.61 -14.17
C THR A 81 -10.71 -28.37 -15.05
N ALA A 82 -11.79 -27.65 -15.32
CA ALA A 82 -11.70 -26.38 -16.04
C ALA A 82 -10.81 -25.37 -15.28
N PRO A 83 -10.03 -24.55 -16.00
CA PRO A 83 -9.21 -23.49 -15.41
C PRO A 83 -10.08 -22.51 -14.62
N THR A 84 -9.53 -21.95 -13.53
CA THR A 84 -10.25 -20.95 -12.75
C THR A 84 -10.26 -19.63 -13.52
N PRO A 85 -11.42 -19.00 -13.77
CA PRO A 85 -11.47 -17.75 -14.52
C PRO A 85 -10.77 -16.63 -13.75
N VAL A 86 -9.62 -16.17 -14.27
CA VAL A 86 -8.93 -14.99 -13.76
C VAL A 86 -9.78 -13.75 -14.05
N GLY A 87 -10.25 -13.07 -13.01
CA GLY A 87 -10.94 -11.77 -13.18
C GLY A 87 -12.41 -11.73 -12.75
N LYS A 88 -13.06 -12.85 -12.43
CA LYS A 88 -14.28 -12.77 -11.60
C LYS A 88 -13.82 -12.51 -10.18
N LYS A 89 -13.71 -11.23 -9.80
CA LYS A 89 -13.69 -10.81 -8.40
C LYS A 89 -14.82 -11.57 -7.72
N THR A 90 -14.49 -12.58 -6.94
CA THR A 90 -15.44 -13.17 -6.03
C THR A 90 -15.78 -12.01 -5.11
N SER A 91 -16.98 -11.46 -5.29
CA SER A 91 -17.51 -10.41 -4.44
C SER A 91 -17.72 -11.05 -3.08
N ARG A 92 -16.63 -11.20 -2.33
CA ARG A 92 -16.71 -11.46 -0.92
C ARG A 92 -17.30 -10.18 -0.38
N ALA A 93 -18.60 -10.24 -0.10
CA ALA A 93 -19.36 -9.22 0.61
C ALA A 93 -18.68 -9.01 1.97
N SER A 94 -17.62 -8.21 1.96
CA SER A 94 -16.99 -7.67 3.15
C SER A 94 -17.98 -6.66 3.67
N LYS A 95 -18.80 -7.09 4.63
CA LYS A 95 -19.58 -6.21 5.50
C LYS A 95 -18.59 -5.22 6.13
N ARG A 96 -18.37 -4.08 5.46
CA ARG A 96 -17.84 -2.89 6.08
C ARG A 96 -18.89 -2.45 7.09
N VAL A 97 -18.70 -2.85 8.35
CA VAL A 97 -19.28 -2.12 9.47
C VAL A 97 -18.61 -0.76 9.45
N THR A 98 -19.30 0.24 8.89
CA THR A 98 -18.97 1.66 9.02
C THR A 98 -19.21 2.06 10.47
N GLY A 99 -18.25 1.70 11.33
CA GLY A 99 -18.21 2.12 12.72
C GLY A 99 -17.86 3.59 12.82
N ARG A 100 -18.90 4.42 12.92
CA ARG A 100 -18.95 5.64 13.72
C ARG A 100 -18.02 6.80 13.30
N SER A 101 -18.55 7.58 12.37
CA SER A 101 -18.30 9.02 12.23
C SER A 101 -18.25 9.72 13.59
N THR A 102 -17.08 10.21 13.99
CA THR A 102 -16.94 11.20 15.06
C THR A 102 -17.25 12.58 14.47
N PRO A 103 -18.25 13.32 14.97
CA PRO A 103 -18.50 14.68 14.53
C PRO A 103 -17.34 15.58 14.96
N ARG A 104 -16.59 16.13 13.99
CA ARG A 104 -15.65 17.23 14.25
C ARG A 104 -16.47 18.44 14.69
N ARG A 105 -16.43 18.74 16.00
CA ARG A 105 -16.94 19.97 16.59
C ARG A 105 -16.25 21.15 15.90
N ARG A 106 -16.99 21.92 15.09
CA ARG A 106 -16.51 23.20 14.55
C ARG A 106 -16.34 24.16 15.72
N VAL A 107 -15.12 24.64 15.92
CA VAL A 107 -14.81 25.71 16.87
C VAL A 107 -14.30 26.88 16.03
N GLY A 108 -14.94 28.04 16.19
CA GLY A 108 -14.38 29.35 15.86
C GLY A 108 -14.27 29.67 14.37
N ALA A 109 -15.32 30.28 13.82
CA ALA A 109 -15.19 31.20 12.71
C ALA A 109 -14.73 32.55 13.27
N GLU A 110 -13.55 33.02 12.90
CA GLU A 110 -13.27 34.45 12.69
C GLU A 110 -11.88 34.65 12.08
N ASN A 111 -11.86 35.49 11.03
CA ASN A 111 -10.70 36.15 10.40
C ASN A 111 -9.80 35.30 9.50
N THR A 112 -10.03 35.38 8.19
CA THR A 112 -9.19 36.20 7.28
C THR A 112 -9.81 36.21 5.88
N ALA A 113 -10.11 37.42 5.42
CA ALA A 113 -10.57 37.73 4.07
C ALA A 113 -9.44 37.59 3.04
N GLY A 114 -9.77 37.14 1.83
CA GLY A 114 -8.90 37.21 0.65
C GLY A 114 -9.65 36.70 -0.59
N PRO A 115 -9.88 37.53 -1.63
CA PRO A 115 -10.83 37.23 -2.68
C PRO A 115 -10.24 36.36 -3.80
N ASP A 116 -11.09 35.47 -4.28
CA ASP A 116 -10.96 34.73 -5.53
C ASP A 116 -11.42 35.63 -6.70
N PRO A 117 -10.73 35.62 -7.84
CA PRO A 117 -11.42 35.83 -9.10
C PRO A 117 -11.11 34.72 -10.13
N GLN A 118 -12.15 33.95 -10.42
CA GLN A 118 -12.34 33.28 -11.71
C GLN A 118 -12.19 34.26 -12.87
N HIS A 119 -11.46 33.87 -13.91
CA HIS A 119 -11.86 34.17 -15.29
C HIS A 119 -11.36 33.08 -16.25
N ASP A 120 -12.30 32.57 -17.03
CA ASP A 120 -12.17 31.53 -18.04
C ASP A 120 -11.39 31.95 -19.30
N ALA A 121 -10.95 30.91 -20.01
CA ALA A 121 -10.88 30.78 -21.47
C ALA A 121 -9.58 31.14 -22.24
N ALA A 122 -9.07 30.09 -22.91
CA ALA A 122 -8.62 30.02 -24.30
C ALA A 122 -7.13 29.68 -24.53
N SER A 123 -6.94 28.42 -24.95
CA SER A 123 -5.96 27.84 -25.88
C SER A 123 -4.71 28.63 -26.27
N SER A 124 -3.54 28.00 -26.13
CA SER A 124 -2.65 27.71 -27.27
C SER A 124 -1.47 26.79 -26.87
N THR A 125 -1.52 25.57 -27.40
CA THR A 125 -0.46 24.88 -28.16
C THR A 125 1.01 25.09 -27.71
N ALA A 126 1.60 24.06 -27.10
CA ALA A 126 3.05 23.79 -27.07
C ALA A 126 3.57 23.46 -28.50
N PRO A 127 4.88 23.26 -28.79
CA PRO A 127 6.05 23.15 -27.91
C PRO A 127 7.31 23.90 -28.40
N ASP A 128 8.36 24.02 -27.59
CA ASP A 128 9.68 23.45 -27.93
C ASP A 128 10.70 23.65 -26.79
N ALA A 129 11.49 22.60 -26.57
CA ALA A 129 12.66 22.62 -25.71
C ALA A 129 13.89 23.05 -26.51
N PRO A 130 14.97 23.50 -25.84
CA PRO A 130 16.29 23.09 -26.30
C PRO A 130 17.11 22.46 -25.17
N THR A 131 17.35 21.17 -25.39
CA THR A 131 18.54 20.39 -25.04
C THR A 131 19.81 21.23 -24.92
N GLU A 132 20.45 21.23 -23.75
CA GLU A 132 21.84 21.65 -23.58
C GLU A 132 22.74 20.39 -23.65
N PRO A 133 23.61 20.25 -24.67
CA PRO A 133 24.54 19.14 -24.74
C PRO A 133 25.83 19.45 -23.97
N GLN A 134 26.18 18.56 -23.03
CA GLN A 134 27.53 18.47 -22.48
C GLN A 134 28.55 18.18 -23.60
N SER A 135 29.65 18.93 -23.64
CA SER A 135 31.01 18.38 -23.87
C SER A 135 32.08 19.46 -23.79
N SER A 136 32.99 19.31 -22.83
CA SER A 136 34.30 19.97 -22.81
C SER A 136 35.19 19.49 -23.96
N PRO A 137 36.17 20.31 -24.38
CA PRO A 137 37.53 19.79 -24.45
C PRO A 137 38.61 20.75 -23.93
N ALA A 138 39.51 20.15 -23.15
CA ALA A 138 40.97 20.29 -23.06
C ALA A 138 41.73 21.39 -23.85
N THR A 139 42.59 22.09 -23.07
CA THR A 139 44.06 22.30 -23.28
C THR A 139 44.59 23.51 -24.05
N ALA A 140 45.37 24.29 -23.28
CA ALA A 140 46.62 25.04 -23.54
C ALA A 140 46.67 26.18 -24.58
N HIS A 141 47.12 27.34 -24.11
CA HIS A 141 48.44 27.89 -24.46
C HIS A 141 48.95 28.87 -23.40
#